data_AF-A0A3A8ZME0-F1
#
_entry.id   AF-A0A3A8ZME0-F1
#
_cell.length_a   1.000
_cell.length_b   1.000
_cell.length_c   1.000
_cell.angle_alpha   90.00
_cell.angle_beta   90.00
_cell.angle_gamma   90.00
#
_symmetry.space_group_name_H-M   'P 1'
#
loop_
_entity.id
_entity.type
_entity.pdbx_description
1 polymer ?
#
loop_
_entity_poly.entity_id
_entity_poly.type
_entity_poly.pdbx_seq_one_letter_code
_entity_poly.pdbx_strand_id
1 'polypeptide(L)'
;MKKSIKVVLILLWVCMIIVGISACGDSAGIDKEDLIDTPIAKEMSYVSATLPNAQVSLEDETGVEGDLSGHDNTLSTEDNIVEHEKAGYCDNTVTKISRESQMGRESCEVSFDGSDSVALTDLLLYLDYSDGICRCQPEYNVDTEFGTGYGINLTEGYVRHDVGQVSLTAEQLELIQGIFDRQVSMAQGEEKAVSPDQTEIFKAVLLGDSPFIYCHGGNVETMVITDVPALFDEDDPLMKVWEFSVIDLNGDGEDEVILFVVGVAGDMGGKGGKVVFHQIGDKVYGYTTDNRTLVDLKIDGTYDYSDPTGVAEAGIATVRGFSETEYTVDKITYSNFPHPKPAENL
;
A
#
# COMPACT_ATOMS: atom_id res chain seq x y z
N MET A 1 1.75 40.78 -58.03
CA MET A 1 2.74 41.01 -56.95
C MET A 1 2.06 41.65 -55.74
N LYS A 2 1.40 40.87 -54.87
CA LYS A 2 0.65 41.36 -53.68
C LYS A 2 0.47 40.24 -52.63
N LYS A 3 1.52 39.48 -52.30
CA LYS A 3 1.48 38.47 -51.22
C LYS A 3 2.64 38.51 -50.23
N SER A 4 3.55 39.48 -50.31
CA SER A 4 4.78 39.49 -49.49
C SER A 4 4.83 40.58 -48.41
N ILE A 5 3.74 41.29 -48.13
CA ILE A 5 3.73 42.46 -47.22
C ILE A 5 3.13 42.15 -45.83
N LYS A 6 2.41 41.03 -45.64
CA LYS A 6 1.82 40.69 -44.33
C LYS A 6 2.76 39.91 -43.40
N VAL A 7 3.84 39.32 -43.90
CA VAL A 7 4.79 38.54 -43.09
C VAL A 7 5.83 39.44 -42.40
N VAL A 8 6.10 40.63 -42.94
CA VAL A 8 7.10 41.57 -42.41
C VAL A 8 6.56 42.39 -41.22
N LEU A 9 5.24 42.51 -41.06
CA LEU A 9 4.66 43.28 -39.95
C LEU A 9 4.52 42.48 -38.64
N ILE A 10 4.52 41.14 -38.71
CA ILE A 10 4.36 40.27 -37.53
C ILE A 10 5.71 39.98 -36.85
N LEU A 11 6.83 40.02 -37.60
CA LEU A 11 8.18 39.94 -37.02
C LEU A 11 8.60 41.21 -36.26
N LEU A 12 7.91 42.34 -36.43
CA LEU A 12 8.24 43.61 -35.80
C LEU A 12 7.60 43.81 -34.42
N TRP A 13 6.72 42.91 -33.99
CA TRP A 13 6.17 42.89 -32.62
C TRP A 13 6.90 41.92 -31.68
N VAL A 14 7.68 40.98 -32.23
CA VAL A 14 8.46 40.00 -31.46
C VAL A 14 9.88 40.52 -31.12
N CYS A 15 10.32 41.63 -31.71
CA CYS A 15 11.66 42.21 -31.47
C CYS A 15 11.70 43.35 -30.43
N MET A 16 10.66 43.54 -29.60
CA MET A 16 10.58 44.65 -28.63
C MET A 16 10.45 44.19 -27.16
N ILE A 17 10.88 42.97 -26.80
CA ILE A 17 10.94 42.52 -25.39
C ILE A 17 12.29 41.85 -25.02
N ILE A 18 13.27 41.79 -25.93
CA ILE A 18 14.62 41.32 -25.59
C ILE A 18 15.64 42.43 -25.88
N VAL A 19 16.41 42.74 -24.82
CA VAL A 19 17.55 43.68 -24.72
C VAL A 19 17.22 45.12 -24.29
N GLY A 20 17.01 45.25 -22.98
CA GLY A 20 17.43 46.42 -22.19
C GLY A 20 18.20 45.92 -20.96
N ILE A 21 19.48 45.59 -21.15
CA ILE A 21 20.43 45.22 -20.09
C ILE A 21 20.88 46.49 -19.34
N SER A 22 21.01 46.39 -18.00
CA SER A 22 22.02 47.03 -17.13
C SER A 22 21.35 47.49 -15.82
N ALA A 23 21.70 47.04 -14.61
CA ALA A 23 22.97 46.59 -14.07
C ALA A 23 22.76 45.64 -12.86
N CYS A 24 23.78 44.84 -12.54
CA CYS A 24 23.87 43.96 -11.36
C CYS A 24 23.74 44.70 -10.02
N GLY A 25 23.17 44.01 -9.03
CA GLY A 25 23.28 44.33 -7.61
C GLY A 25 22.50 43.30 -6.78
N ASP A 26 23.22 42.47 -6.02
CA ASP A 26 22.72 41.35 -5.22
C ASP A 26 21.79 41.74 -4.05
N SER A 27 20.88 40.79 -3.77
CA SER A 27 20.35 40.30 -2.48
C SER A 27 19.97 41.25 -1.32
N ALA A 28 18.68 41.24 -0.96
CA ALA A 28 18.06 41.23 0.38
C ALA A 28 16.57 41.63 0.17
N GLY A 29 15.57 40.79 0.43
CA GLY A 29 15.11 40.35 1.74
C GLY A 29 13.84 41.13 2.12
N ILE A 30 12.78 40.43 2.53
CA ILE A 30 11.49 40.83 3.15
C ILE A 30 10.30 40.19 2.42
N ASP A 31 9.35 39.47 3.04
CA ASP A 31 9.27 38.68 4.28
C ASP A 31 8.15 37.66 3.99
N LYS A 32 8.36 36.37 4.27
CA LYS A 32 7.33 35.33 4.17
C LYS A 32 6.78 35.05 5.56
N GLU A 33 6.06 36.03 6.11
CA GLU A 33 5.21 35.87 7.29
C GLU A 33 3.81 36.31 6.88
N ASP A 34 3.07 35.41 6.24
CA ASP A 34 1.61 35.47 6.11
C ASP A 34 1.15 34.19 5.40
N LEU A 35 1.23 33.04 6.07
CA LEU A 35 0.43 31.82 5.79
C LEU A 35 0.80 30.64 6.73
N ILE A 36 1.04 30.91 8.01
CA ILE A 36 1.10 29.85 9.03
C ILE A 36 0.03 30.14 10.07
N ASP A 37 -1.19 29.70 9.78
CA ASP A 37 -2.20 29.50 10.81
C ASP A 37 -3.08 28.29 10.43
N THR A 38 -2.47 27.11 10.50
CA THR A 38 -3.20 25.83 10.58
C THR A 38 -2.44 24.86 11.51
N PRO A 39 -3.17 24.02 12.27
CA PRO A 39 -2.76 23.52 13.58
C PRO A 39 -1.84 22.28 13.55
N ILE A 40 -0.99 22.16 12.53
CA ILE A 40 -0.14 20.98 12.33
C ILE A 40 1.28 21.19 12.90
N ALA A 41 1.68 22.43 13.19
CA ALA A 41 3.08 22.76 13.47
C ALA A 41 3.48 22.83 14.96
N LYS A 42 2.69 22.32 15.92
CA LYS A 42 2.97 22.52 17.35
C LYS A 42 3.43 21.29 18.14
N GLU A 43 3.40 20.09 17.60
CA GLU A 43 3.66 18.87 18.37
C GLU A 43 4.88 18.08 17.88
N MET A 44 5.99 18.76 17.54
CA MET A 44 7.27 18.10 17.17
C MET A 44 8.48 18.63 17.95
N SER A 45 8.28 19.20 19.14
CA SER A 45 9.37 19.84 19.90
C SER A 45 9.58 19.26 21.30
N TYR A 46 9.62 17.94 21.50
CA TYR A 46 10.17 17.37 22.74
C TYR A 46 10.72 15.95 22.53
N VAL A 47 11.91 15.82 21.95
CA VAL A 47 12.74 14.62 22.15
C VAL A 47 14.22 15.02 22.16
N SER A 48 14.80 15.20 23.34
CA SER A 48 16.24 15.00 23.57
C SER A 48 16.55 15.05 25.07
N ALA A 49 16.81 13.89 25.68
CA ALA A 49 17.73 13.73 26.81
C ALA A 49 17.89 12.22 27.17
N THR A 50 18.97 11.64 26.65
CA THR A 50 19.91 10.65 27.24
C THR A 50 19.51 9.80 28.47
N LEU A 51 19.77 8.50 28.38
CA LEU A 51 20.14 7.65 29.54
C LEU A 51 21.32 6.70 29.21
N PRO A 52 22.15 6.33 30.22
CA PRO A 52 23.45 5.70 30.01
C PRO A 52 23.44 4.17 30.05
N ASN A 53 24.48 3.64 29.40
CA ASN A 53 24.96 2.26 29.29
C ASN A 53 25.01 1.49 30.63
N ALA A 54 24.53 0.24 30.64
CA ALA A 54 24.88 -0.76 31.65
C ALA A 54 25.00 -2.14 31.01
N GLN A 55 26.24 -2.62 30.89
CA GLN A 55 26.58 -3.99 30.52
C GLN A 55 26.42 -4.89 31.74
N VAL A 56 25.80 -6.06 31.56
CA VAL A 56 25.98 -7.20 32.47
C VAL A 56 26.26 -8.44 31.64
N SER A 57 27.33 -9.12 32.04
CA SER A 57 27.94 -10.28 31.40
C SER A 57 27.16 -11.56 31.65
N LEU A 58 27.12 -12.41 30.61
CA LEU A 58 26.68 -13.80 30.66
C LEU A 58 27.76 -14.64 31.34
N GLU A 59 27.36 -15.46 32.32
CA GLU A 59 28.15 -16.61 32.77
C GLU A 59 27.39 -17.90 32.39
N ASP A 60 28.12 -18.72 31.65
CA ASP A 60 27.84 -20.03 31.11
C ASP A 60 27.96 -21.10 32.19
N GLU A 61 26.97 -22.00 32.29
CA GLU A 61 27.16 -23.32 32.89
C GLU A 61 26.55 -24.42 32.02
N THR A 62 27.36 -24.90 31.09
CA THR A 62 27.74 -26.31 30.87
C THR A 62 26.65 -27.40 30.92
N GLY A 63 26.41 -27.99 29.74
CA GLY A 63 26.78 -29.40 29.52
C GLY A 63 25.70 -30.47 29.69
N VAL A 64 25.02 -30.81 28.59
CA VAL A 64 24.59 -32.20 28.31
C VAL A 64 24.83 -32.51 26.82
N GLU A 65 25.81 -33.37 26.57
CA GLU A 65 26.01 -34.01 25.28
C GLU A 65 24.86 -35.00 25.02
N GLY A 66 23.89 -34.56 24.24
CA GLY A 66 22.83 -35.38 23.64
C GLY A 66 22.98 -35.47 22.11
N ASP A 67 22.83 -36.69 21.62
CA ASP A 67 22.75 -37.23 20.26
C ASP A 67 22.61 -36.24 19.07
N LEU A 68 23.42 -36.46 18.04
CA LEU A 68 23.25 -35.86 16.70
C LEU A 68 22.38 -36.80 15.87
N SER A 69 21.08 -36.83 16.18
CA SER A 69 20.08 -37.55 15.39
C SER A 69 18.93 -36.61 15.05
N GLY A 70 18.61 -36.50 13.75
CA GLY A 70 17.75 -35.48 13.18
C GLY A 70 16.41 -35.27 13.90
N HIS A 71 16.06 -34.00 14.05
CA HIS A 71 14.72 -33.57 14.41
C HIS A 71 14.07 -32.97 13.15
N ASP A 72 12.88 -33.46 12.85
CA ASP A 72 12.09 -33.02 11.72
C ASP A 72 11.27 -31.82 12.19
N ASN A 73 11.71 -30.60 11.87
CA ASN A 73 10.94 -29.38 12.06
C ASN A 73 9.85 -29.29 10.98
N THR A 74 9.06 -30.37 10.86
CA THR A 74 7.88 -30.39 10.02
C THR A 74 6.78 -29.65 10.76
N LEU A 75 6.08 -28.76 10.05
CA LEU A 75 4.96 -28.01 10.57
C LEU A 75 3.94 -28.94 11.21
N SER A 76 3.36 -28.50 12.33
CA SER A 76 2.28 -29.23 12.97
C SER A 76 1.07 -29.30 12.03
N THR A 77 0.48 -30.49 11.89
CA THR A 77 -0.81 -30.68 11.23
C THR A 77 -1.97 -30.75 12.23
N GLU A 78 -1.67 -30.69 13.53
CA GLU A 78 -2.63 -30.80 14.62
C GLU A 78 -2.80 -29.44 15.32
N ASP A 79 -3.98 -29.23 15.91
CA ASP A 79 -4.25 -28.05 16.75
C ASP A 79 -3.41 -28.14 18.03
N ASN A 80 -2.57 -27.14 18.22
CA ASN A 80 -1.59 -27.03 19.29
C ASN A 80 -1.92 -25.84 20.22
N ILE A 81 -3.18 -25.40 20.25
CA ILE A 81 -3.69 -24.39 21.18
C ILE A 81 -4.31 -25.05 22.41
N VAL A 82 -3.85 -24.65 23.59
CA VAL A 82 -4.39 -25.08 24.89
C VAL A 82 -5.78 -24.49 25.08
N GLU A 83 -6.74 -25.26 25.58
CA GLU A 83 -8.09 -24.75 25.87
C GLU A 83 -8.04 -23.55 26.82
N HIS A 84 -8.60 -22.43 26.38
CA HIS A 84 -8.61 -21.18 27.14
C HIS A 84 -9.92 -20.41 26.96
N GLU A 85 -10.25 -19.57 27.94
CA GLU A 85 -11.34 -18.60 27.77
C GLU A 85 -10.88 -17.45 26.86
N LYS A 86 -11.78 -16.92 26.03
CA LYS A 86 -11.47 -15.79 25.16
C LYS A 86 -11.07 -14.58 26.02
N ALA A 87 -9.82 -14.18 25.92
CA ALA A 87 -9.32 -13.01 26.60
C ALA A 87 -9.87 -11.72 25.96
N GLY A 88 -10.12 -10.71 26.80
CA GLY A 88 -10.52 -9.37 26.38
C GLY A 88 -9.31 -8.46 26.31
N TYR A 89 -8.68 -8.36 25.13
CA TYR A 89 -7.59 -7.42 24.89
C TYR A 89 -8.12 -6.03 24.54
N CYS A 90 -7.34 -5.01 24.89
CA CYS A 90 -7.60 -3.66 24.43
C CYS A 90 -6.71 -3.37 23.22
N ASP A 91 -7.17 -2.51 22.31
CA ASP A 91 -6.46 -2.18 21.06
C ASP A 91 -5.10 -1.49 21.31
N ASN A 92 -4.81 -1.08 22.55
CA ASN A 92 -3.53 -0.51 22.95
C ASN A 92 -2.54 -1.56 23.50
N THR A 93 -2.80 -2.85 23.33
CA THR A 93 -1.86 -3.92 23.71
C THR A 93 -0.58 -3.76 22.90
N VAL A 94 0.56 -3.54 23.54
CA VAL A 94 1.85 -3.36 22.86
C VAL A 94 2.61 -4.68 22.76
N THR A 95 3.13 -4.97 21.56
CA THR A 95 4.07 -6.06 21.32
C THR A 95 5.38 -5.51 20.76
N LYS A 96 6.48 -6.10 21.20
CA LYS A 96 7.84 -5.77 20.79
C LYS A 96 8.48 -6.98 20.13
N ILE A 97 9.02 -6.80 18.93
CA ILE A 97 9.83 -7.79 18.21
C ILE A 97 11.27 -7.30 18.19
N SER A 98 12.21 -8.20 18.44
CA SER A 98 13.64 -7.93 18.32
C SER A 98 14.37 -9.09 17.63
N ARG A 99 15.37 -8.75 16.82
CA ARG A 99 16.27 -9.69 16.15
C ARG A 99 17.69 -9.18 16.29
N GLU A 100 18.59 -10.04 16.76
CA GLU A 100 20.01 -9.72 16.78
C GLU A 100 20.63 -9.84 15.39
N SER A 101 21.67 -9.05 15.12
CA SER A 101 22.41 -9.13 13.87
C SER A 101 23.13 -10.48 13.77
N GLN A 102 22.71 -11.32 12.84
CA GLN A 102 23.40 -12.56 12.48
C GLN A 102 23.97 -12.41 11.06
N MET A 103 25.16 -12.95 10.79
CA MET A 103 25.92 -12.79 9.53
C MET A 103 25.05 -12.50 8.30
N GLY A 104 24.92 -11.22 7.94
CA GLY A 104 24.21 -10.77 6.73
C GLY A 104 22.76 -10.26 6.91
N ARG A 105 22.16 -10.32 8.10
CA ARG A 105 20.88 -9.67 8.43
C ARG A 105 21.08 -8.56 9.46
N GLU A 106 20.47 -7.40 9.21
CA GLU A 106 20.49 -6.28 10.15
C GLU A 106 19.64 -6.60 11.39
N SER A 107 20.07 -6.08 12.53
CA SER A 107 19.29 -6.17 13.77
C SER A 107 18.04 -5.30 13.63
N CYS A 108 16.88 -5.83 14.01
CA CYS A 108 15.65 -5.07 14.03
C CYS A 108 15.08 -5.03 15.45
N GLU A 109 14.47 -3.90 15.80
CA GLU A 109 13.71 -3.73 17.03
C GLU A 109 12.48 -2.90 16.70
N VAL A 110 11.30 -3.50 16.89
CA VAL A 110 10.01 -2.94 16.46
C VAL A 110 9.03 -3.03 17.61
N SER A 111 8.24 -1.98 17.82
CA SER A 111 7.14 -1.99 18.80
C SER A 111 5.87 -1.51 18.12
N PHE A 112 4.77 -2.23 18.33
CA PHE A 112 3.49 -1.99 17.65
C PHE A 112 2.31 -2.36 18.55
N ASP A 113 1.14 -1.78 18.26
CA ASP A 113 -0.13 -2.04 18.93
C ASP A 113 -1.24 -2.41 17.93
N GLY A 114 -2.50 -2.43 18.35
CA GLY A 114 -3.64 -2.71 17.49
C GLY A 114 -3.86 -4.20 17.22
N SER A 115 -4.56 -4.50 16.13
CA SER A 115 -5.05 -5.86 15.82
C SER A 115 -3.93 -6.87 15.63
N ASP A 116 -2.79 -6.47 15.05
CA ASP A 116 -1.63 -7.33 14.86
C ASP A 116 -1.02 -7.74 16.21
N SER A 117 -0.89 -6.80 17.14
CA SER A 117 -0.37 -7.07 18.48
C SER A 117 -1.30 -7.99 19.27
N VAL A 118 -2.62 -7.75 19.17
CA VAL A 118 -3.64 -8.61 19.80
C VAL A 118 -3.59 -10.03 19.23
N ALA A 119 -3.56 -10.18 17.91
CA ALA A 119 -3.53 -11.49 17.25
C ALA A 119 -2.27 -12.29 17.62
N LEU A 120 -1.11 -11.64 17.62
CA LEU A 120 0.14 -12.29 18.00
C LEU A 120 0.17 -12.65 19.49
N THR A 121 -0.30 -11.76 20.35
CA THR A 121 -0.37 -12.02 21.80
C THR A 121 -1.30 -13.19 22.11
N ASP A 122 -2.49 -13.22 21.51
CA ASP A 122 -3.46 -14.30 21.73
C ASP A 122 -2.88 -15.65 21.31
N LEU A 123 -2.25 -15.71 20.14
CA LEU A 123 -1.60 -16.92 19.67
C LEU A 123 -0.48 -17.39 20.62
N LEU A 124 0.47 -16.51 20.94
CA LEU A 124 1.65 -16.88 21.74
C LEU A 124 1.29 -17.27 23.19
N LEU A 125 0.22 -16.72 23.74
CA LEU A 125 -0.18 -17.00 25.12
C LEU A 125 -0.75 -18.41 25.29
N TYR A 126 -1.34 -18.97 24.23
CA TYR A 126 -2.13 -20.20 24.30
C TYR A 126 -1.57 -21.37 23.51
N LEU A 127 -0.41 -21.23 22.88
CA LEU A 127 0.31 -22.37 22.31
C LEU A 127 0.72 -23.39 23.40
N ASP A 128 0.64 -24.68 23.07
CA ASP A 128 1.05 -25.77 23.96
C ASP A 128 2.57 -25.99 23.90
N TYR A 129 3.29 -25.35 24.83
CA TYR A 129 4.75 -25.49 24.99
C TYR A 129 5.17 -26.77 25.71
N SER A 130 4.46 -27.88 25.50
CA SER A 130 4.74 -29.16 26.17
C SER A 130 5.93 -29.92 25.54
N ASP A 131 6.37 -29.56 24.32
CA ASP A 131 7.50 -30.21 23.67
C ASP A 131 8.87 -29.74 24.19
N GLY A 132 9.86 -30.62 24.06
CA GLY A 132 11.25 -30.34 24.44
C GLY A 132 11.94 -29.33 23.51
N ILE A 133 12.85 -28.55 24.08
CA ILE A 133 13.62 -27.54 23.34
C ILE A 133 14.61 -28.17 22.36
N CYS A 134 14.56 -27.76 21.09
CA CYS A 134 15.60 -28.05 20.10
C CYS A 134 16.87 -27.19 20.36
N ARG A 135 18.04 -27.66 19.89
CA ARG A 135 19.27 -26.85 19.78
C ARG A 135 19.20 -25.71 18.75
N CYS A 136 18.17 -25.73 17.92
CA CYS A 136 17.80 -24.70 16.97
C CYS A 136 17.75 -23.33 17.69
N GLN A 137 18.32 -22.29 17.10
CA GLN A 137 18.26 -20.96 17.70
C GLN A 137 17.03 -20.19 17.20
N PRO A 138 16.30 -19.49 18.07
CA PRO A 138 15.28 -18.54 17.64
C PRO A 138 15.88 -17.50 16.67
N GLU A 139 15.09 -17.11 15.67
CA GLU A 139 15.43 -16.01 14.78
C GLU A 139 15.02 -14.66 15.38
N TYR A 140 13.91 -14.63 16.12
CA TYR A 140 13.33 -13.44 16.71
C TYR A 140 13.02 -13.67 18.18
N ASN A 141 13.06 -12.60 18.96
CA ASN A 141 12.55 -12.53 20.32
C ASN A 141 11.35 -11.58 20.36
N VAL A 142 10.22 -12.06 20.89
CA VAL A 142 8.98 -11.31 21.02
C VAL A 142 8.63 -11.14 22.49
N ASP A 143 8.31 -9.90 22.86
CA ASP A 143 7.77 -9.53 24.16
C ASP A 143 6.39 -8.92 23.97
N THR A 144 5.38 -9.46 24.62
CA THR A 144 4.01 -8.92 24.67
C THR A 144 3.74 -8.32 26.05
N GLU A 145 2.64 -7.60 26.22
CA GLU A 145 2.21 -7.14 27.55
C GLU A 145 1.89 -8.28 28.52
N PHE A 146 1.61 -9.49 28.01
CA PHE A 146 1.12 -10.61 28.78
C PHE A 146 2.11 -11.78 28.89
N GLY A 147 3.25 -11.70 28.20
CA GLY A 147 4.36 -12.66 28.27
C GLY A 147 5.62 -12.14 27.57
N THR A 148 6.80 -12.54 28.02
CA THR A 148 8.09 -12.01 27.51
C THR A 148 9.05 -13.14 27.23
N GLY A 149 9.94 -12.98 26.25
CA GLY A 149 10.97 -13.97 25.93
C GLY A 149 10.51 -15.08 25.00
N TYR A 150 9.52 -14.82 24.14
CA TYR A 150 9.11 -15.77 23.11
C TYR A 150 10.16 -15.82 22.00
N GLY A 151 10.84 -16.95 21.86
CA GLY A 151 11.78 -17.21 20.78
C GLY A 151 11.11 -17.81 19.55
N ILE A 152 10.97 -17.04 18.47
CA ILE A 152 10.33 -17.50 17.22
C ILE A 152 11.37 -17.81 16.16
N ASN A 153 11.22 -18.94 15.46
CA ASN A 153 11.98 -19.27 14.27
C ASN A 153 11.00 -19.51 13.11
N LEU A 154 10.99 -18.61 12.13
CA LEU A 154 10.06 -18.67 11.00
C LEU A 154 10.55 -19.63 9.91
N THR A 155 11.87 -19.81 9.77
CA THR A 155 12.44 -20.74 8.79
C THR A 155 12.11 -22.18 9.12
N GLU A 156 12.17 -22.53 10.40
CA GLU A 156 11.90 -23.88 10.92
C GLU A 156 10.50 -24.01 11.52
N GLY A 157 9.72 -22.92 11.55
CA GLY A 157 8.32 -22.93 11.94
C GLY A 157 8.07 -23.38 13.39
N TYR A 158 8.74 -22.77 14.37
CA TYR A 158 8.51 -23.07 15.78
C TYR A 158 8.51 -21.81 16.67
N VAL A 159 7.90 -21.95 17.85
CA VAL A 159 7.97 -20.97 18.94
C VAL A 159 8.53 -21.63 20.19
N ARG A 160 9.35 -20.90 20.93
CA ARG A 160 9.94 -21.29 22.21
C ARG A 160 9.49 -20.32 23.28
N HIS A 161 9.12 -20.83 24.45
CA HIS A 161 8.85 -20.01 25.62
C HIS A 161 9.24 -20.78 26.88
N ASP A 162 9.91 -20.12 27.82
CA ASP A 162 10.48 -20.72 29.03
C ASP A 162 11.33 -21.98 28.75
N VAL A 163 10.81 -23.15 29.15
CA VAL A 163 11.49 -24.46 29.06
C VAL A 163 10.90 -25.35 27.96
N GLY A 164 9.94 -24.82 27.19
CA GLY A 164 9.19 -25.56 26.19
C GLY A 164 9.34 -24.98 24.78
N GLN A 165 9.04 -25.82 23.80
CA GLN A 165 8.96 -25.44 22.39
C GLN A 165 7.66 -26.00 21.81
N VAL A 166 7.23 -25.47 20.68
CA VAL A 166 6.07 -25.95 19.92
C VAL A 166 6.32 -25.73 18.43
N SER A 167 6.01 -26.73 17.60
CA SER A 167 6.00 -26.57 16.15
C SER A 167 4.72 -25.87 15.72
N LEU A 168 4.85 -24.84 14.87
CA LEU A 168 3.73 -24.08 14.33
C LEU A 168 2.99 -24.88 13.25
N THR A 169 1.69 -24.63 13.12
CA THR A 169 0.95 -25.03 11.92
C THR A 169 1.25 -24.09 10.75
N ALA A 170 0.89 -24.49 9.53
CA ALA A 170 1.06 -23.64 8.35
C ALA A 170 0.31 -22.30 8.48
N GLU A 171 -0.94 -22.33 8.98
CA GLU A 171 -1.76 -21.13 9.17
C GLU A 171 -1.16 -20.19 10.23
N GLN A 172 -0.61 -20.74 11.32
CA GLN A 172 0.04 -19.95 12.36
C GLN A 172 1.35 -19.33 11.85
N LEU A 173 2.13 -20.09 11.08
CA LEU A 173 3.36 -19.59 10.48
C LEU A 173 3.07 -18.45 9.50
N GLU A 174 2.08 -18.61 8.61
CA GLU A 174 1.64 -17.57 7.69
C GLU A 174 1.13 -16.33 8.43
N LEU A 175 0.36 -16.50 9.51
CA LEU A 175 -0.12 -15.39 10.34
C LEU A 175 1.04 -14.61 10.97
N ILE A 176 1.97 -15.29 11.63
CA ILE A 176 3.11 -14.64 12.30
C ILE A 176 4.00 -13.98 11.26
N GLN A 177 4.27 -14.65 10.13
CA GLN A 177 5.08 -14.09 9.06
C GLN A 177 4.42 -12.83 8.47
N GLY A 178 3.12 -12.85 8.21
CA GLY A 178 2.40 -11.67 7.72
C GLY A 178 2.44 -10.49 8.68
N ILE A 179 2.32 -10.74 9.99
CA ILE A 179 2.48 -9.69 11.01
C ILE A 179 3.91 -9.14 10.99
N PHE A 180 4.92 -10.02 10.93
CA PHE A 180 6.31 -9.60 10.95
C PHE A 180 6.66 -8.79 9.70
N ASP A 181 6.24 -9.23 8.53
CA ASP A 181 6.49 -8.52 7.27
C ASP A 181 5.86 -7.13 7.31
N ARG A 182 4.62 -6.97 7.80
CA ARG A 182 4.00 -5.65 7.98
C ARG A 182 4.74 -4.79 8.99
N GLN A 183 4.99 -5.29 10.20
CA GLN A 183 5.53 -4.46 11.28
C GLN A 183 7.02 -4.14 11.08
N VAL A 184 7.80 -5.11 10.62
CA VAL A 184 9.24 -4.94 10.37
C VAL A 184 9.49 -4.07 9.14
N SER A 185 8.66 -4.17 8.09
CA SER A 185 8.76 -3.24 6.95
C SER A 185 8.41 -1.80 7.35
N MET A 186 7.37 -1.60 8.17
CA MET A 186 7.00 -0.28 8.68
C MET A 186 8.07 0.34 9.58
N ALA A 187 8.84 -0.46 10.32
CA ALA A 187 9.82 0.02 11.28
C ALA A 187 11.25 0.16 10.74
N GLN A 188 11.66 -0.68 9.78
CA GLN A 188 13.03 -0.67 9.27
C GLN A 188 13.26 0.30 8.11
N GLY A 189 12.22 0.80 7.43
CA GLY A 189 12.42 1.67 6.26
C GLY A 189 13.44 1.09 5.25
N GLU A 190 13.54 -0.24 5.16
CA GLU A 190 14.62 -0.92 4.43
C GLU A 190 14.36 -0.83 2.92
N GLU A 191 15.36 -0.30 2.21
CA GLU A 191 15.42 -0.07 0.77
C GLU A 191 15.21 -1.36 -0.05
N LYS A 192 13.96 -1.60 -0.43
CA LYS A 192 13.63 -2.31 -1.67
C LYS A 192 13.96 -1.35 -2.83
N ALA A 193 15.17 -1.44 -3.38
CA ALA A 193 15.65 -0.72 -4.57
C ALA A 193 14.93 0.62 -4.79
N VAL A 194 15.15 1.62 -3.93
CA VAL A 194 14.36 2.86 -3.75
C VAL A 194 13.35 3.08 -4.87
N SER A 195 12.23 2.35 -4.75
CA SER A 195 10.98 2.79 -5.33
C SER A 195 10.62 4.03 -4.52
N PRO A 196 10.46 5.21 -5.14
CA PRO A 196 10.04 6.39 -4.39
C PRO A 196 8.77 6.02 -3.60
N ASP A 197 8.61 6.56 -2.39
CA ASP A 197 7.40 6.39 -1.58
C ASP A 197 6.19 6.52 -2.51
N GLN A 198 5.36 5.47 -2.58
CA GLN A 198 4.21 5.40 -3.48
C GLN A 198 3.37 6.67 -3.40
N THR A 199 3.25 7.21 -2.18
CA THR A 199 2.58 8.48 -1.91
C THR A 199 3.22 9.65 -2.68
N GLU A 200 4.55 9.75 -2.67
CA GLU A 200 5.29 10.80 -3.37
C GLU A 200 5.25 10.62 -4.90
N ILE A 201 5.23 9.37 -5.39
CA ILE A 201 5.05 9.10 -6.82
C ILE A 201 3.67 9.54 -7.29
N PHE A 202 2.62 9.13 -6.59
CA PHE A 202 1.27 9.53 -6.95
C PHE A 202 1.07 11.04 -6.80
N LYS A 203 1.61 11.67 -5.74
CA LYS A 203 1.59 13.14 -5.61
C LYS A 203 2.25 13.81 -6.81
N ALA A 204 3.43 13.35 -7.25
CA ALA A 204 4.10 13.93 -8.40
C ALA A 204 3.24 13.83 -9.67
N VAL A 205 2.54 12.71 -9.89
CA VAL A 205 1.59 12.58 -11.01
C VAL A 205 0.39 13.52 -10.86
N LEU A 206 -0.26 13.53 -9.70
CA LEU A 206 -1.47 14.32 -9.43
C LEU A 206 -1.22 15.83 -9.46
N LEU A 207 0.00 16.26 -9.10
CA LEU A 207 0.43 17.66 -9.19
C LEU A 207 0.93 18.05 -10.59
N GLY A 208 1.09 17.07 -11.49
CA GLY A 208 1.58 17.27 -12.85
C GLY A 208 3.10 17.41 -12.97
N ASP A 209 3.84 17.10 -11.90
CA ASP A 209 5.30 17.10 -11.86
C ASP A 209 5.89 15.88 -12.60
N SER A 210 5.13 14.79 -12.67
CA SER A 210 5.49 13.54 -13.36
C SER A 210 4.38 13.09 -14.31
N PRO A 211 4.73 12.48 -15.46
CA PRO A 211 3.75 11.84 -16.33
C PRO A 211 3.33 10.46 -15.78
N PHE A 212 2.24 9.93 -16.32
CA PHE A 212 1.81 8.55 -16.13
C PHE A 212 1.68 7.81 -17.47
N ILE A 213 1.57 6.49 -17.43
CA ILE A 213 1.33 5.63 -18.59
C ILE A 213 -0.16 5.30 -18.66
N TYR A 214 -0.88 5.84 -19.63
CA TYR A 214 -2.26 5.49 -19.90
C TYR A 214 -2.36 4.16 -20.65
N CYS A 215 -3.11 3.21 -20.08
CA CYS A 215 -3.36 1.89 -20.62
C CYS A 215 -4.75 1.80 -21.25
N HIS A 216 -4.83 1.46 -22.54
CA HIS A 216 -6.10 1.35 -23.25
C HIS A 216 -6.07 0.29 -24.37
N GLY A 217 -6.91 -0.75 -24.22
CA GLY A 217 -7.11 -1.77 -25.26
C GLY A 217 -5.82 -2.47 -25.68
N GLY A 218 -4.92 -2.74 -24.72
CA GLY A 218 -3.62 -3.35 -24.98
C GLY A 218 -2.53 -2.38 -25.47
N ASN A 219 -2.84 -1.09 -25.63
CA ASN A 219 -1.89 -0.05 -26.00
C ASN A 219 -1.54 0.82 -24.79
N VAL A 220 -0.41 1.51 -24.90
CA VAL A 220 0.08 2.44 -23.88
C VAL A 220 0.45 3.79 -24.48
N GLU A 221 0.18 4.86 -23.74
CA GLU A 221 0.54 6.23 -24.10
C GLU A 221 1.04 6.99 -22.86
N THR A 222 1.99 7.90 -23.02
CA THR A 222 2.43 8.77 -21.92
C THR A 222 1.56 10.01 -21.85
N MET A 223 0.98 10.29 -20.69
CA MET A 223 0.07 11.41 -20.44
C MET A 223 0.45 12.17 -19.18
N VAL A 224 -0.10 13.38 -19.02
CA VAL A 224 -0.04 14.15 -17.77
C VAL A 224 -1.44 14.34 -17.20
N ILE A 225 -1.54 14.67 -15.91
CA ILE A 225 -2.83 14.77 -15.21
C ILE A 225 -3.83 15.73 -15.88
N THR A 226 -3.35 16.75 -16.59
CA THR A 226 -4.20 17.70 -17.32
C THR A 226 -4.89 17.11 -18.55
N ASP A 227 -4.43 15.94 -19.03
CA ASP A 227 -5.02 15.25 -20.19
C ASP A 227 -6.20 14.35 -19.78
N VAL A 228 -6.27 13.95 -18.51
CA VAL A 228 -7.28 13.01 -17.98
C VAL A 228 -8.73 13.40 -18.34
N PRO A 229 -9.17 14.66 -18.25
CA PRO A 229 -10.53 15.05 -18.64
C PRO A 229 -10.88 14.71 -20.10
N ALA A 230 -9.92 14.86 -21.02
CA ALA A 230 -10.13 14.64 -22.45
C ALA A 230 -10.23 13.15 -22.83
N LEU A 231 -9.81 12.23 -21.95
CA LEU A 231 -9.96 10.78 -22.14
C LEU A 231 -11.42 10.33 -22.26
N PHE A 232 -12.33 11.14 -21.73
CA PHE A 232 -13.75 10.82 -21.57
C PHE A 232 -14.62 11.61 -22.56
N ASP A 233 -14.39 12.92 -22.67
CA ASP A 233 -15.03 13.77 -23.67
C ASP A 233 -14.14 14.97 -24.02
N GLU A 234 -13.43 14.89 -25.15
CA GLU A 234 -12.53 15.97 -25.60
C GLU A 234 -13.25 17.27 -25.97
N ASP A 235 -14.54 17.19 -26.30
CA ASP A 235 -15.35 18.32 -26.75
C ASP A 235 -16.06 19.05 -25.59
N ASP A 236 -16.07 18.48 -24.38
CA ASP A 236 -16.67 19.10 -23.20
C ASP A 236 -15.60 19.86 -22.37
N PRO A 237 -15.53 21.20 -22.47
CA PRO A 237 -14.53 22.01 -21.76
C PRO A 237 -14.75 22.05 -20.24
N LEU A 238 -15.86 21.49 -19.74
CA LEU A 238 -16.18 21.43 -18.32
C LEU A 238 -15.87 20.07 -17.71
N MET A 239 -15.30 19.14 -18.50
CA MET A 239 -14.70 17.91 -17.97
C MET A 239 -13.60 18.26 -16.98
N LYS A 240 -13.62 17.58 -15.83
CA LYS A 240 -12.62 17.75 -14.78
C LYS A 240 -12.55 16.52 -13.89
N VAL A 241 -11.39 16.34 -13.25
CA VAL A 241 -11.28 15.52 -12.04
C VAL A 241 -12.08 16.22 -10.95
N TRP A 242 -13.05 15.52 -10.37
CA TRP A 242 -13.96 16.04 -9.38
C TRP A 242 -13.55 15.64 -7.96
N GLU A 243 -13.30 14.35 -7.77
CA GLU A 243 -12.95 13.73 -6.50
C GLU A 243 -11.93 12.61 -6.73
N PHE A 244 -11.29 12.17 -5.65
CA PHE A 244 -10.43 11.00 -5.68
C PHE A 244 -10.60 10.14 -4.43
N SER A 245 -10.16 8.90 -4.51
CA SER A 245 -10.08 7.97 -3.38
C SER A 245 -8.76 7.20 -3.43
N VAL A 246 -8.28 6.77 -2.28
CA VAL A 246 -7.05 5.99 -2.11
C VAL A 246 -7.44 4.72 -1.37
N ILE A 247 -7.18 3.57 -1.97
CA ILE A 247 -7.57 2.26 -1.44
C ILE A 247 -6.79 1.15 -2.14
N ASP A 248 -6.34 0.16 -1.38
CA ASP A 248 -5.95 -1.16 -1.88
C ASP A 248 -7.14 -1.85 -2.55
N LEU A 249 -7.23 -1.71 -3.87
CA LEU A 249 -8.36 -2.13 -4.69
C LEU A 249 -8.27 -3.61 -5.09
N ASN A 250 -7.06 -4.17 -5.17
CA ASN A 250 -6.81 -5.55 -5.58
C ASN A 250 -6.45 -6.49 -4.42
N GLY A 251 -6.25 -5.96 -3.21
CA GLY A 251 -5.91 -6.70 -2.00
C GLY A 251 -4.44 -7.09 -1.92
N ASP A 252 -3.53 -6.39 -2.60
CA ASP A 252 -2.09 -6.69 -2.63
C ASP A 252 -1.28 -5.93 -1.56
N GLY A 253 -1.94 -5.07 -0.78
CA GLY A 253 -1.34 -4.26 0.27
C GLY A 253 -0.74 -2.93 -0.21
N GLU A 254 -0.80 -2.64 -1.51
CA GLU A 254 -0.42 -1.35 -2.10
C GLU A 254 -1.69 -0.57 -2.48
N ASP A 255 -1.70 0.76 -2.27
CA ASP A 255 -2.89 1.55 -2.55
C ASP A 255 -2.99 1.95 -4.03
N GLU A 256 -4.20 1.92 -4.59
CA GLU A 256 -4.52 2.60 -5.84
C GLU A 256 -5.16 3.97 -5.62
N VAL A 257 -4.90 4.90 -6.54
CA VAL A 257 -5.60 6.19 -6.59
C VAL A 257 -6.69 6.15 -7.65
N ILE A 258 -7.93 6.35 -7.24
CA ILE A 258 -9.09 6.38 -8.13
C ILE A 258 -9.51 7.82 -8.33
N LEU A 259 -9.48 8.32 -9.56
CA LEU A 259 -9.95 9.64 -9.95
C LEU A 259 -11.36 9.56 -10.51
N PHE A 260 -12.30 10.33 -9.97
CA PHE A 260 -13.63 10.46 -10.53
C PHE A 260 -13.71 11.68 -11.45
N VAL A 261 -14.08 11.45 -12.72
CA VAL A 261 -14.05 12.46 -13.78
C VAL A 261 -15.46 12.71 -14.30
N VAL A 262 -15.87 13.98 -14.27
CA VAL A 262 -17.24 14.40 -14.63
C VAL A 262 -17.24 15.68 -15.47
N GLY A 263 -18.26 15.80 -16.31
CA GLY A 263 -18.54 17.00 -17.11
C GLY A 263 -19.82 17.71 -16.66
N VAL A 264 -20.42 18.50 -17.55
CA VAL A 264 -21.64 19.29 -17.23
C VAL A 264 -22.79 18.44 -16.75
N ALA A 265 -22.95 17.25 -17.35
CA ALA A 265 -24.02 16.33 -17.05
C ALA A 265 -23.79 15.51 -15.76
N GLY A 266 -22.66 15.73 -15.06
CA GLY A 266 -22.26 14.92 -13.92
C GLY A 266 -22.06 13.45 -14.30
N ASP A 267 -22.50 12.56 -13.43
CA ASP A 267 -22.53 11.10 -13.63
C ASP A 267 -23.65 10.64 -14.59
N MET A 268 -24.69 11.46 -14.75
CA MET A 268 -25.89 11.18 -15.54
C MET A 268 -25.70 11.28 -17.06
N GLY A 269 -24.59 11.88 -17.51
CA GLY A 269 -24.32 12.09 -18.93
C GLY A 269 -23.78 10.88 -19.70
N GLY A 270 -23.39 9.81 -19.00
CA GLY A 270 -22.75 8.62 -19.59
C GLY A 270 -21.37 8.88 -20.23
N LYS A 271 -20.88 10.11 -20.19
CA LYS A 271 -19.57 10.53 -20.72
C LYS A 271 -18.49 10.61 -19.65
N GLY A 272 -18.84 10.74 -18.36
CA GLY A 272 -17.87 10.67 -17.26
C GLY A 272 -17.47 9.23 -16.93
N GLY A 273 -16.52 9.07 -16.02
CA GLY A 273 -16.04 7.76 -15.59
C GLY A 273 -14.96 7.87 -14.53
N LYS A 274 -14.13 6.84 -14.42
CA LYS A 274 -13.05 6.80 -13.42
C LYS A 274 -11.73 6.46 -14.08
N VAL A 275 -10.64 6.97 -13.53
CA VAL A 275 -9.28 6.52 -13.84
C VAL A 275 -8.69 5.90 -12.60
N VAL A 276 -8.23 4.66 -12.71
CA VAL A 276 -7.51 3.97 -11.63
C VAL A 276 -6.02 4.11 -11.91
N PHE A 277 -5.26 4.64 -10.96
CA PHE A 277 -3.81 4.70 -10.98
C PHE A 277 -3.24 3.61 -10.07
N HIS A 278 -2.36 2.80 -10.65
CA HIS A 278 -1.63 1.75 -9.95
C HIS A 278 -0.13 1.90 -10.26
N GLN A 279 0.71 1.57 -9.28
CA GLN A 279 2.16 1.66 -9.42
C GLN A 279 2.75 0.31 -9.83
N ILE A 280 3.54 0.30 -10.91
CA ILE A 280 4.37 -0.87 -11.28
C ILE A 280 5.83 -0.38 -11.36
N GLY A 281 6.65 -0.83 -10.41
CA GLY A 281 8.02 -0.34 -10.29
C GLY A 281 8.05 1.15 -9.92
N ASP A 282 8.75 1.96 -10.70
CA ASP A 282 8.91 3.41 -10.51
C ASP A 282 7.90 4.26 -11.30
N LYS A 283 6.86 3.63 -11.86
CA LYS A 283 5.92 4.28 -12.78
C LYS A 283 4.48 4.08 -12.36
N VAL A 284 3.66 5.07 -12.69
CA VAL A 284 2.20 5.02 -12.53
C VAL A 284 1.55 4.65 -13.85
N TYR A 285 0.67 3.67 -13.79
CA TYR A 285 -0.16 3.21 -14.89
C TYR A 285 -1.61 3.59 -14.63
N GLY A 286 -2.29 4.14 -15.64
CA GLY A 286 -3.66 4.63 -15.55
C GLY A 286 -4.62 3.86 -16.43
N TYR A 287 -5.72 3.41 -15.85
CA TYR A 287 -6.73 2.58 -16.50
C TYR A 287 -8.08 3.29 -16.43
N THR A 288 -8.72 3.52 -17.58
CA THR A 288 -10.07 4.10 -17.62
C THR A 288 -11.13 3.03 -17.35
N THR A 289 -12.16 3.41 -16.61
CA THR A 289 -13.39 2.64 -16.44
C THR A 289 -14.59 3.48 -16.84
N ASP A 290 -15.69 2.83 -17.19
CA ASP A 290 -16.97 3.51 -17.41
C ASP A 290 -17.58 4.00 -16.08
N ASN A 291 -18.62 4.84 -16.17
CA ASN A 291 -19.29 5.42 -15.00
C ASN A 291 -20.01 4.39 -14.12
N ARG A 292 -20.34 3.21 -14.66
CA ARG A 292 -21.07 2.13 -13.97
C ARG A 292 -20.16 1.06 -13.38
N THR A 293 -18.85 1.25 -13.47
CA THR A 293 -17.83 0.45 -12.77
C THR A 293 -17.39 1.18 -11.50
N LEU A 294 -17.00 0.45 -10.44
CA LEU A 294 -16.64 0.98 -9.11
C LEU A 294 -17.79 1.80 -8.47
N VAL A 295 -19.03 1.34 -8.61
CA VAL A 295 -20.18 1.91 -7.90
C VAL A 295 -20.23 1.30 -6.50
N ASP A 296 -20.61 2.07 -5.48
CA ASP A 296 -20.67 1.61 -4.09
C ASP A 296 -19.41 0.82 -3.67
N LEU A 297 -18.25 1.39 -4.00
CA LEU A 297 -16.93 0.84 -3.67
C LEU A 297 -16.80 0.71 -2.15
N LYS A 298 -16.49 -0.51 -1.72
CA LYS A 298 -16.34 -0.88 -0.31
C LYS A 298 -14.86 -0.83 0.08
N ILE A 299 -14.62 -0.78 1.38
CA ILE A 299 -13.27 -0.73 1.97
C ILE A 299 -12.42 -1.98 1.69
N ASP A 300 -13.04 -3.07 1.28
CA ASP A 300 -12.38 -4.35 0.95
C ASP A 300 -12.06 -4.48 -0.55
N GLY A 301 -12.14 -3.38 -1.31
CA GLY A 301 -11.90 -3.35 -2.75
C GLY A 301 -13.03 -3.93 -3.60
N THR A 302 -14.12 -4.43 -2.99
CA THR A 302 -15.28 -4.91 -3.74
C THR A 302 -16.22 -3.78 -4.14
N TYR A 303 -16.83 -3.89 -5.30
CA TYR A 303 -17.70 -2.84 -5.83
C TYR A 303 -18.86 -3.42 -6.66
N ASP A 304 -19.90 -2.61 -6.77
CA ASP A 304 -21.03 -2.88 -7.64
C ASP A 304 -20.70 -2.40 -9.06
N TYR A 305 -21.10 -3.19 -10.05
CA TYR A 305 -20.96 -2.84 -11.46
C TYR A 305 -22.22 -3.13 -12.25
N SER A 306 -22.39 -2.42 -13.35
CA SER A 306 -23.30 -2.83 -14.42
C SER A 306 -22.67 -2.56 -15.77
N ASP A 307 -23.12 -3.28 -16.79
CA ASP A 307 -22.69 -3.01 -18.15
C ASP A 307 -23.02 -1.54 -18.53
N PRO A 308 -22.28 -0.92 -19.48
CA PRO A 308 -22.49 0.50 -19.80
C PRO A 308 -23.93 0.83 -20.18
N THR A 309 -24.68 -0.11 -20.74
CA THR A 309 -26.11 0.07 -21.09
C THR A 309 -27.06 -0.26 -19.93
N GLY A 310 -26.59 -1.00 -18.92
CA GLY A 310 -27.30 -1.33 -17.68
C GLY A 310 -28.44 -2.33 -17.89
N VAL A 311 -28.38 -3.09 -18.98
CA VAL A 311 -29.44 -4.00 -19.42
C VAL A 311 -28.96 -5.42 -19.71
N ALA A 312 -27.66 -5.66 -19.80
CA ALA A 312 -27.08 -6.96 -20.10
C ALA A 312 -26.59 -7.66 -18.83
N GLU A 313 -25.91 -6.91 -17.96
CA GLU A 313 -25.25 -7.49 -16.79
C GLU A 313 -25.13 -6.47 -15.65
N ALA A 314 -25.33 -6.94 -14.42
CA ALA A 314 -24.99 -6.21 -13.21
C ALA A 314 -24.57 -7.17 -12.10
N GLY A 315 -23.71 -6.73 -11.18
CA GLY A 315 -23.16 -7.61 -10.15
C GLY A 315 -22.20 -6.93 -9.19
N ILE A 316 -21.53 -7.76 -8.41
CA ILE A 316 -20.42 -7.39 -7.52
C ILE A 316 -19.13 -7.94 -8.13
N ALA A 317 -18.10 -7.11 -8.19
CA ALA A 317 -16.79 -7.44 -8.71
C ALA A 317 -15.67 -6.88 -7.83
N THR A 318 -14.45 -7.30 -8.14
CA THR A 318 -13.20 -6.81 -7.55
C THR A 318 -12.09 -6.86 -8.60
N VAL A 319 -11.11 -5.98 -8.50
CA VAL A 319 -9.92 -6.04 -9.34
C VAL A 319 -8.99 -7.13 -8.79
N ARG A 320 -8.34 -7.90 -9.66
CA ARG A 320 -7.41 -8.97 -9.24
C ARG A 320 -5.96 -8.71 -9.56
N GLY A 321 -5.69 -7.84 -10.52
CA GLY A 321 -4.33 -7.56 -10.91
C GLY A 321 -4.25 -6.52 -12.00
N PHE A 322 -3.14 -5.79 -11.95
CA PHE A 322 -2.75 -4.81 -12.93
C PHE A 322 -1.56 -5.34 -13.72
N SER A 323 -1.47 -4.90 -14.97
CA SER A 323 -0.34 -5.14 -15.86
C SER A 323 -0.03 -3.86 -16.61
N GLU A 324 1.11 -3.81 -17.28
CA GLU A 324 1.52 -2.63 -18.05
C GLU A 324 0.56 -2.24 -19.19
N THR A 325 -0.48 -3.04 -19.49
CA THR A 325 -1.40 -2.80 -20.61
C THR A 325 -2.89 -2.91 -20.25
N GLU A 326 -3.23 -3.62 -19.18
CA GLU A 326 -4.62 -3.91 -18.79
C GLU A 326 -4.73 -4.24 -17.30
N TYR A 327 -5.96 -4.29 -16.79
CA TYR A 327 -6.29 -4.80 -15.48
C TYR A 327 -7.31 -5.94 -15.60
N THR A 328 -7.33 -6.83 -14.62
CA THR A 328 -8.23 -7.99 -14.59
C THR A 328 -9.27 -7.83 -13.50
N VAL A 329 -10.49 -8.27 -13.81
CA VAL A 329 -11.65 -8.17 -12.91
C VAL A 329 -12.19 -9.56 -12.66
N ASP A 330 -12.44 -9.85 -11.38
CA ASP A 330 -13.16 -11.04 -10.95
C ASP A 330 -14.60 -10.69 -10.58
N LYS A 331 -15.55 -11.40 -11.21
CA LYS A 331 -16.99 -11.18 -11.04
C LYS A 331 -17.50 -12.17 -10.01
N ILE A 332 -17.69 -11.69 -8.78
CA ILE A 332 -18.03 -12.52 -7.62
C ILE A 332 -19.49 -13.00 -7.69
N THR A 333 -20.41 -12.12 -8.07
CA THR A 333 -21.83 -12.45 -8.24
C THR A 333 -22.41 -11.55 -9.32
N TYR A 334 -23.14 -12.12 -10.27
CA TYR A 334 -23.68 -11.36 -11.39
C TYR A 334 -25.03 -11.91 -11.85
N SER A 335 -25.87 -11.01 -12.35
CA SER A 335 -27.13 -11.31 -13.01
C SER A 335 -26.99 -11.04 -14.50
N ASN A 336 -27.22 -12.06 -15.33
CA ASN A 336 -27.33 -11.91 -16.77
C ASN A 336 -28.79 -11.72 -17.16
N PHE A 337 -29.09 -10.65 -17.88
CA PHE A 337 -30.42 -10.41 -18.42
C PHE A 337 -30.44 -10.89 -19.87
N PRO A 338 -30.98 -12.09 -20.17
CA PRO A 338 -31.08 -12.54 -21.55
C PRO A 338 -31.94 -11.55 -22.35
N HIS A 339 -31.41 -11.03 -23.45
CA HIS A 339 -32.20 -10.23 -24.37
C HIS A 339 -33.47 -11.01 -24.78
N PRO A 340 -34.66 -10.39 -24.77
CA PRO A 340 -35.83 -11.03 -25.36
C PRO A 340 -35.50 -11.33 -26.82
N LYS A 341 -35.57 -12.62 -27.21
CA LYS A 341 -35.43 -13.00 -28.61
C LYS A 341 -36.42 -12.15 -29.41
N PRO A 342 -36.01 -11.53 -30.54
CA PRO A 342 -36.96 -10.85 -31.40
C PRO A 342 -38.07 -11.85 -31.72
N ALA A 343 -39.33 -11.45 -31.47
CA ALA A 343 -40.47 -12.26 -31.79
C ALA A 343 -40.36 -12.65 -33.27
N GLU A 344 -40.23 -13.94 -33.55
CA GLU A 344 -40.36 -14.44 -34.92
C GLU A 344 -41.78 -14.06 -35.37
N ASN A 345 -41.86 -13.21 -36.39
CA ASN A 345 -43.12 -12.75 -36.97
C ASN A 345 -43.94 -13.98 -37.38
N LEU A 346 -45.07 -14.21 -36.71
CA LEU A 346 -46.11 -15.17 -37.09
C LEU A 346 -46.99 -14.61 -38.20
#